data_AF-G2HJK9-F1
#
_entry.id   AF-G2HJK9-F1
#
_cell.length_a   1.000
_cell.length_b   1.000
_cell.length_c   1.000
_cell.angle_alpha   90.00
_cell.angle_beta   90.00
_cell.angle_gamma   90.00
#
_symmetry.space_group_name_H-M   'P 1'
#
loop_
_entity.id
_entity.type
_entity.pdbx_description
1 polymer ?
#
loop_
_entity_poly.entity_id
_entity_poly.type
_entity_poly.pdbx_seq_one_letter_code
_entity_poly.pdbx_strand_id
1 'polypeptide(L)'
;MADKGSIQSFHFPLFMTMLHLAVIFLFSALSRALVQCSSHRARVVLSWADYLRRVAPTALATALDVGLSNWSFLYVTVSLYTMTKSSAVLFILIFSLIFKLEELRAALVLVVLLIAGGLFMFTYKSTQFNVEGFALVLGASFIGGIRWTLTQMLLQKAELGLQNPIDTMFHLQPLMFLGLFPLFAVFEGLHLSTSEKIFRFQDTGLLLRVLGSLFLGGILAFGLGFSEFLLVSRTSSLTLSIAGIFKEVCTLLLAAHLLGDQISLLNWLGFALCLSGISLHVALKALHSRGDGGPKALKGLGSSPDLELLLRSSQREEGDNEEEEYFVAQGQQ
;
A
#
# COMPACT_ATOMS: atom_id res chain seq x y z
N MET A 1 9.28 19.73 -30.34
CA MET A 1 8.69 20.59 -29.29
C MET A 1 7.15 20.63 -29.37
N ALA A 2 6.49 19.57 -29.85
CA ALA A 2 5.04 19.51 -29.95
C ALA A 2 4.58 18.07 -29.64
N ASP A 3 4.34 17.77 -28.36
CA ASP A 3 3.47 16.66 -27.91
C ASP A 3 3.37 16.51 -26.38
N LYS A 4 4.06 17.35 -25.60
CA LYS A 4 3.96 17.32 -24.13
C LYS A 4 2.66 17.92 -23.58
N GLY A 5 1.81 18.51 -24.43
CA GLY A 5 0.64 19.29 -24.02
C GLY A 5 -0.72 18.58 -24.04
N SER A 6 -0.86 17.41 -24.70
CA SER A 6 -2.20 16.82 -24.85
C SER A 6 -2.71 16.20 -23.54
N ILE A 7 -1.82 15.58 -22.76
CA ILE A 7 -2.15 14.94 -21.46
C ILE A 7 -2.32 15.98 -20.34
N GLN A 8 -1.66 17.14 -20.42
CA GLN A 8 -1.82 18.23 -19.44
C GLN A 8 -3.20 18.92 -19.50
N SER A 9 -4.00 18.65 -20.53
CA SER A 9 -5.27 19.34 -20.78
C SER A 9 -6.53 18.53 -20.39
N PHE A 10 -6.36 17.40 -19.68
CA PHE A 10 -7.47 16.57 -19.24
C PHE A 10 -7.81 16.84 -17.76
N HIS A 11 -8.74 17.77 -17.55
CA HIS A 11 -9.14 18.31 -16.23
C HIS A 11 -10.23 17.45 -15.53
N PHE A 12 -10.02 16.14 -15.42
CA PHE A 12 -10.97 15.26 -14.69
C PHE A 12 -10.23 14.24 -13.81
N PRO A 13 -9.53 14.68 -12.74
CA PRO A 13 -8.72 13.81 -11.89
C PRO A 13 -9.52 12.72 -11.17
N LEU A 14 -10.77 12.97 -10.76
CA LEU A 14 -11.61 11.93 -10.15
C LEU A 14 -11.99 10.86 -11.18
N PHE A 15 -12.36 11.28 -12.40
CA PHE A 15 -12.61 10.34 -13.50
C PHE A 15 -11.38 9.49 -13.84
N MET A 16 -10.19 10.10 -13.96
CA MET A 16 -8.94 9.36 -14.20
C MET A 16 -8.72 8.32 -13.10
N THR A 17 -8.96 8.70 -11.85
CA THR A 17 -8.83 7.79 -10.71
C THR A 17 -9.81 6.64 -10.82
N MET A 18 -11.09 6.90 -11.13
CA MET A 18 -12.09 5.84 -11.33
C MET A 18 -11.73 4.86 -12.44
N LEU A 19 -11.17 5.32 -13.55
CA LEU A 19 -10.68 4.45 -14.61
C LEU A 19 -9.48 3.61 -14.17
N HIS A 20 -8.49 4.22 -13.51
CA HIS A 20 -7.41 3.45 -12.88
C HIS A 20 -7.97 2.43 -11.90
N LEU A 21 -9.05 2.80 -11.18
CA LEU A 21 -9.66 1.87 -10.24
C LEU A 21 -10.18 0.63 -10.97
N ALA A 22 -10.91 0.82 -12.07
CA ALA A 22 -11.40 -0.27 -12.91
C ALA A 22 -10.27 -1.12 -13.51
N VAL A 23 -9.20 -0.51 -14.00
CA VAL A 23 -8.03 -1.24 -14.56
C VAL A 23 -7.35 -2.09 -13.48
N ILE A 24 -7.13 -1.54 -12.29
CA ILE A 24 -6.56 -2.29 -11.16
C ILE A 24 -7.46 -3.47 -10.77
N PHE A 25 -8.78 -3.29 -10.77
CA PHE A 25 -9.71 -4.40 -10.51
C PHE A 25 -9.58 -5.51 -11.54
N LEU A 26 -9.56 -5.16 -12.83
CA LEU A 26 -9.39 -6.09 -13.96
C LEU A 26 -8.07 -6.86 -13.87
N PHE A 27 -6.95 -6.16 -13.65
CA PHE A 27 -5.63 -6.79 -13.52
C PHE A 27 -5.49 -7.63 -12.25
N SER A 28 -6.09 -7.20 -11.13
CA SER A 28 -6.14 -8.02 -9.91
C SER A 28 -6.97 -9.29 -10.16
N ALA A 29 -8.12 -9.18 -10.82
CA ALA A 29 -8.98 -10.31 -11.16
C ALA A 29 -8.26 -11.31 -12.08
N LEU A 30 -7.60 -10.81 -13.12
CA LEU A 30 -6.80 -11.61 -14.04
C LEU A 30 -5.64 -12.31 -13.30
N SER A 31 -4.91 -11.58 -12.46
CA SER A 31 -3.80 -12.16 -11.68
C SER A 31 -4.29 -13.27 -10.75
N ARG A 32 -5.44 -13.09 -10.10
CA ARG A 32 -6.08 -14.15 -9.28
C ARG A 32 -6.48 -15.35 -10.12
N ALA A 33 -7.05 -15.13 -11.30
CA ALA A 33 -7.43 -16.21 -12.21
C ALA A 33 -6.22 -17.02 -12.69
N LEU A 34 -5.12 -16.35 -13.05
CA LEU A 34 -3.87 -17.01 -13.46
C LEU A 34 -3.25 -17.83 -12.33
N VAL A 35 -3.21 -17.29 -11.11
CA VAL A 35 -2.73 -18.01 -9.92
C VAL A 35 -3.62 -19.20 -9.60
N GLN A 36 -4.94 -19.08 -9.77
CA GLN A 36 -5.88 -20.19 -9.61
C GLN A 36 -5.57 -21.33 -10.58
N CYS A 37 -5.40 -21.01 -11.87
CA CYS A 37 -5.09 -21.98 -12.91
C CYS A 37 -3.75 -22.68 -12.68
N SER A 38 -2.75 -21.95 -12.17
CA SER A 38 -1.40 -22.49 -11.97
C SER A 38 -1.23 -23.25 -10.65
N SER A 39 -1.82 -22.79 -9.55
CA SER A 39 -1.55 -23.32 -8.20
C SER A 39 -2.73 -24.07 -7.56
N HIS A 40 -3.89 -24.14 -8.23
CA HIS A 40 -5.11 -24.85 -7.77
C HIS A 40 -5.56 -24.54 -6.33
N ARG A 41 -5.09 -23.44 -5.73
CA ARG A 41 -5.41 -23.01 -4.35
C ARG A 41 -6.87 -22.56 -4.27
N ALA A 42 -7.51 -22.76 -3.12
CA ALA A 42 -8.88 -22.28 -2.91
C ALA A 42 -8.94 -20.74 -2.92
N ARG A 43 -9.95 -20.16 -3.59
CA ARG A 43 -10.18 -18.72 -3.61
C ARG A 43 -10.65 -18.25 -2.24
N VAL A 44 -10.14 -17.09 -1.80
CA VAL A 44 -10.68 -16.42 -0.62
C VAL A 44 -12.06 -15.87 -0.96
N VAL A 45 -13.10 -16.44 -0.36
CA VAL A 45 -14.48 -15.97 -0.45
C VAL A 45 -14.82 -15.38 0.92
N LEU A 46 -15.07 -14.07 0.97
CA LEU A 46 -15.49 -13.40 2.20
C LEU A 46 -17.02 -13.42 2.31
N SER A 47 -17.51 -13.63 3.52
CA SER A 47 -18.91 -13.35 3.86
C SER A 47 -19.21 -11.85 3.67
N TRP A 48 -20.42 -11.50 3.25
CA TRP A 48 -20.85 -10.11 3.09
C TRP A 48 -20.70 -9.29 4.38
N ALA A 49 -20.95 -9.90 5.54
CA ALA A 49 -20.81 -9.23 6.83
C ALA A 49 -19.34 -8.86 7.12
N ASP A 50 -18.42 -9.79 6.88
CA ASP A 50 -16.98 -9.55 7.07
C ASP A 50 -16.43 -8.58 6.03
N TYR A 51 -16.89 -8.70 4.80
CA TYR A 51 -16.53 -7.80 3.70
C TYR A 51 -16.89 -6.35 4.05
N LEU A 52 -18.14 -6.09 4.46
CA LEU A 52 -18.56 -4.73 4.84
C LEU A 52 -17.92 -4.25 6.14
N ARG A 53 -17.74 -5.11 7.15
CA ARG A 53 -17.19 -4.68 8.44
C ARG A 53 -15.69 -4.42 8.40
N ARG A 54 -14.95 -5.11 7.53
CA ARG A 54 -13.47 -5.09 7.53
C ARG A 54 -12.88 -4.40 6.30
N VAL A 55 -13.47 -4.57 5.12
CA VAL A 55 -12.96 -4.01 3.85
C VAL A 55 -13.53 -2.62 3.59
N ALA A 56 -14.81 -2.40 3.88
CA ALA A 56 -15.46 -1.11 3.60
C ALA A 56 -14.85 0.09 4.35
N PRO A 57 -14.44 0.01 5.62
CA PRO A 57 -13.79 1.14 6.29
C PRO A 57 -12.52 1.60 5.59
N THR A 58 -11.67 0.66 5.16
CA THR A 58 -10.44 0.95 4.41
C THR A 58 -10.75 1.56 3.05
N ALA A 59 -11.74 1.00 2.33
CA ALA A 59 -12.15 1.50 1.03
C ALA A 59 -12.74 2.92 1.11
N LEU A 60 -13.59 3.18 2.11
CA LEU A 60 -14.20 4.49 2.36
C LEU A 60 -13.14 5.53 2.75
N ALA A 61 -12.23 5.18 3.66
CA ALA A 61 -11.10 6.03 4.00
C ALA A 61 -10.28 6.37 2.75
N THR A 62 -10.07 5.41 1.85
CA THR A 62 -9.37 5.66 0.59
C THR A 62 -10.13 6.59 -0.36
N ALA A 63 -11.44 6.38 -0.53
CA ALA A 63 -12.25 7.25 -1.37
C ALA A 63 -12.27 8.70 -0.83
N LEU A 64 -12.41 8.87 0.49
CA LEU A 64 -12.39 10.19 1.13
C LEU A 64 -11.02 10.86 1.03
N ASP A 65 -9.95 10.11 1.29
CA ASP A 65 -8.57 10.59 1.14
C ASP A 65 -8.33 11.12 -0.29
N VAL A 66 -8.64 10.29 -1.30
CA VAL A 66 -8.50 10.65 -2.72
C VAL A 66 -9.38 11.85 -3.08
N GLY A 67 -10.63 11.87 -2.61
CA GLY A 67 -11.58 12.94 -2.87
C GLY A 67 -11.12 14.28 -2.33
N LEU A 68 -10.79 14.35 -1.03
CA LEU A 68 -10.30 15.57 -0.38
C LEU A 68 -8.96 16.02 -0.97
N SER A 69 -8.08 15.08 -1.29
CA SER A 69 -6.79 15.38 -1.94
C SER A 69 -7.00 16.04 -3.30
N ASN A 70 -7.90 15.49 -4.13
CA ASN A 70 -8.20 16.09 -5.43
C ASN A 70 -8.90 17.45 -5.31
N TRP A 71 -9.83 17.59 -4.36
CA TRP A 71 -10.50 18.86 -4.10
C TRP A 71 -9.51 19.95 -3.67
N SER A 72 -8.52 19.58 -2.84
CA SER A 72 -7.51 20.54 -2.36
C SER A 72 -6.71 21.21 -3.49
N PHE A 73 -6.49 20.54 -4.63
CA PHE A 73 -5.77 21.11 -5.77
C PHE A 73 -6.47 22.32 -6.42
N LEU A 74 -7.75 22.56 -6.12
CA LEU A 74 -8.44 23.80 -6.52
C LEU A 74 -7.94 25.02 -5.73
N TYR A 75 -7.35 24.81 -4.56
CA TYR A 75 -6.99 25.87 -3.62
C TYR A 75 -5.49 25.96 -3.34
N VAL A 76 -4.75 24.84 -3.48
CA VAL A 76 -3.32 24.77 -3.14
C VAL A 76 -2.46 24.39 -4.33
N THR A 77 -1.20 24.86 -4.31
CA THR A 77 -0.19 24.41 -5.26
C THR A 77 0.21 22.96 -5.00
N VAL A 78 0.73 22.28 -6.02
CA VAL A 78 1.26 20.92 -5.88
C VAL A 78 2.33 20.84 -4.77
N SER A 79 3.17 21.86 -4.62
CA SER A 79 4.16 21.90 -3.55
C SER A 79 3.55 21.98 -2.15
N LEU A 80 2.53 22.83 -1.95
CA LEU A 80 1.83 22.95 -0.66
C LEU A 80 1.03 21.67 -0.36
N TYR A 81 0.44 21.05 -1.38
CA TYR A 81 -0.16 19.73 -1.29
C TYR A 81 0.86 18.71 -0.80
N THR A 82 2.00 18.53 -1.49
CA THR A 82 3.01 17.52 -1.13
C THR A 82 3.54 17.74 0.29
N MET A 83 3.83 18.99 0.67
CA MET A 83 4.26 19.33 2.03
C MET A 83 3.23 18.89 3.07
N THR A 84 2.00 19.35 2.90
CA THR A 84 0.95 19.11 3.89
C THR A 84 0.52 17.64 3.89
N LYS A 85 0.59 16.98 2.72
CA LYS A 85 0.23 15.57 2.56
C LYS A 85 1.18 14.64 3.29
N SER A 86 2.46 14.98 3.31
CA SER A 86 3.47 14.19 4.02
C SER A 86 3.21 14.06 5.52
N SER A 87 2.48 15.01 6.14
CA SER A 87 2.05 14.93 7.54
C SER A 87 1.19 13.70 7.84
N ALA A 88 0.69 13.00 6.80
CA ALA A 88 0.11 11.68 6.92
C ALA A 88 0.98 10.71 7.74
N VAL A 89 2.33 10.82 7.68
CA VAL A 89 3.24 9.99 8.49
C VAL A 89 3.00 10.14 10.00
N LEU A 90 2.70 11.36 10.47
CA LEU A 90 2.39 11.62 11.88
C LEU A 90 1.10 10.92 12.27
N PHE A 91 0.07 11.03 11.41
CA PHE A 91 -1.21 10.36 11.64
C PHE A 91 -1.08 8.84 11.57
N ILE A 92 -0.29 8.30 10.64
CA ILE A 92 0.02 6.85 10.56
C ILE A 92 0.66 6.39 11.87
N LEU A 93 1.65 7.12 12.40
CA LEU A 93 2.26 6.78 13.69
C LEU A 93 1.22 6.80 14.81
N ILE A 94 0.44 7.87 14.94
CA ILE A 94 -0.59 8.00 15.98
C ILE A 94 -1.60 6.84 15.91
N PHE A 95 -2.16 6.57 14.73
CA PHE A 95 -3.11 5.48 14.57
C PHE A 95 -2.48 4.10 14.76
N SER A 96 -1.23 3.90 14.34
CA SER A 96 -0.51 2.65 14.57
C SER A 96 -0.31 2.40 16.07
N LEU A 97 -0.05 3.44 16.86
CA LEU A 97 0.04 3.34 18.32
C LEU A 97 -1.34 3.08 18.96
N ILE A 98 -2.39 3.79 18.53
CA ILE A 98 -3.77 3.60 19.02
C ILE A 98 -4.25 2.16 18.76
N PHE A 99 -4.02 1.65 17.55
CA PHE A 99 -4.39 0.28 17.18
C PHE A 99 -3.39 -0.77 17.66
N LYS A 100 -2.35 -0.38 18.44
CA LYS A 100 -1.30 -1.24 18.98
C LYS A 100 -0.58 -2.07 17.92
N LEU A 101 -0.37 -1.49 16.74
CA LEU A 101 0.40 -2.06 15.63
C LEU A 101 1.90 -1.78 15.76
N GLU A 102 2.27 -0.74 16.51
CA GLU A 102 3.64 -0.33 16.77
C GLU A 102 3.80 0.01 18.26
N GLU A 103 5.02 -0.14 18.80
CA GLU A 103 5.34 0.24 20.19
C GLU A 103 5.89 1.66 20.25
N LEU A 104 5.48 2.45 21.26
CA LEU A 104 5.96 3.81 21.43
C LEU A 104 7.42 3.80 21.86
N ARG A 105 8.31 4.15 20.93
CA ARG A 105 9.74 4.35 21.18
C ARG A 105 10.08 5.81 20.89
N ALA A 106 10.76 6.48 21.82
CA ALA A 106 11.19 7.88 21.63
C ALA A 106 11.98 8.07 20.32
N ALA A 107 12.75 7.05 19.92
CA ALA A 107 13.50 7.04 18.67
C ALA A 107 12.60 7.07 17.42
N LEU A 108 11.42 6.42 17.44
CA LEU A 108 10.46 6.49 16.33
C LEU A 108 9.80 7.86 16.23
N VAL A 109 9.47 8.47 17.38
CA VAL A 109 8.94 9.85 17.41
C VAL A 109 9.97 10.82 16.82
N LEU A 110 11.24 10.70 17.21
CA LEU A 110 12.33 11.52 16.67
C LEU A 110 12.48 11.36 15.15
N VAL A 111 12.48 10.12 14.64
CA VAL A 111 12.50 9.84 13.19
C VAL A 111 11.39 10.59 12.47
N VAL A 112 10.16 10.50 12.97
CA VAL A 112 9.01 11.12 12.32
C VAL A 112 9.10 12.65 12.36
N LEU A 113 9.57 13.23 13.48
CA LEU A 113 9.81 14.67 13.58
C LEU A 113 10.90 15.17 12.64
N LEU A 114 12.01 14.43 12.49
CA LEU A 114 13.08 14.77 11.55
C LEU A 114 12.57 14.78 10.12
N ILE A 115 11.79 13.77 9.73
CA ILE A 115 11.25 13.67 8.38
C ILE A 115 10.22 14.78 8.11
N ALA A 116 9.30 15.01 9.03
CA ALA A 116 8.29 16.07 8.89
C ALA A 116 8.94 17.47 8.83
N GLY A 117 9.92 17.73 9.71
CA GLY A 117 10.68 18.99 9.72
C GLY A 117 11.51 19.18 8.44
N GLY A 118 12.15 18.12 7.95
CA GLY A 118 12.94 18.15 6.72
C GLY A 118 12.09 18.51 5.50
N LEU A 119 10.89 17.93 5.38
CA LEU A 119 10.02 18.20 4.25
C LEU A 119 9.37 19.58 4.32
N PHE A 120 8.99 20.04 5.52
CA PHE A 120 8.54 21.41 5.74
C PHE A 120 9.61 22.41 5.27
N MET A 121 10.86 22.20 5.67
CA MET A 121 11.96 23.06 5.29
C MET A 121 12.27 22.99 3.79
N PHE A 122 12.14 21.81 3.18
CA PHE A 122 12.31 21.62 1.73
C PHE A 122 11.29 22.43 0.91
N THR A 123 10.11 22.72 1.44
CA THR A 123 8.99 23.30 0.70
C THR A 123 8.59 24.72 1.15
N TYR A 124 9.23 25.24 2.21
CA TYR A 124 8.88 26.49 2.90
C TYR A 124 8.71 27.73 2.00
N LYS A 125 9.48 27.87 0.92
CA LYS A 125 9.47 29.08 0.07
C LYS A 125 8.59 29.03 -1.19
N SER A 126 7.91 27.91 -1.49
CA SER A 126 7.14 27.76 -2.75
C SER A 126 5.62 27.76 -2.57
N THR A 127 5.10 28.25 -1.44
CA THR A 127 3.69 28.07 -1.07
C THR A 127 2.87 29.36 -1.22
N GLN A 128 1.82 29.30 -2.03
CA GLN A 128 0.69 30.23 -1.95
C GLN A 128 -0.25 29.67 -0.89
N PHE A 129 -0.31 30.30 0.28
CA PHE A 129 -1.03 29.77 1.41
C PHE A 129 -2.52 30.11 1.33
N ASN A 130 -3.34 29.09 1.10
CA ASN A 130 -4.79 29.15 1.23
C ASN A 130 -5.22 28.29 2.43
N VAL A 131 -5.90 28.89 3.40
CA VAL A 131 -6.29 28.21 4.66
C VAL A 131 -7.26 27.05 4.41
N GLU A 132 -8.26 27.26 3.54
CA GLU A 132 -9.26 26.23 3.21
C GLU A 132 -8.59 25.03 2.53
N GLY A 133 -7.76 25.32 1.52
CA GLY A 133 -6.97 24.32 0.82
C GLY A 133 -6.03 23.55 1.75
N PHE A 134 -5.33 24.26 2.65
CA PHE A 134 -4.48 23.64 3.66
C PHE A 134 -5.27 22.73 4.60
N ALA A 135 -6.45 23.16 5.08
CA ALA A 135 -7.31 22.35 5.93
C ALA A 135 -7.82 21.09 5.22
N LEU A 136 -8.17 21.18 3.93
CA LEU A 136 -8.55 20.02 3.11
C LEU A 136 -7.40 19.01 2.98
N VAL A 137 -6.17 19.47 2.70
CA VAL A 137 -5.01 18.55 2.62
C VAL A 137 -4.73 17.92 3.98
N LEU A 138 -4.78 18.70 5.07
CA LEU A 138 -4.54 18.18 6.41
C LEU A 138 -5.59 17.13 6.81
N GLY A 139 -6.87 17.37 6.49
CA GLY A 139 -7.93 16.39 6.65
C GLY A 139 -7.69 15.14 5.79
N ALA A 140 -7.27 15.30 4.54
CA ALA A 140 -6.91 14.19 3.68
C ALA A 140 -5.70 13.40 4.24
N SER A 141 -4.72 14.06 4.85
CA SER A 141 -3.57 13.43 5.51
C SER A 141 -4.00 12.60 6.72
N PHE A 142 -4.92 13.12 7.52
CA PHE A 142 -5.49 12.41 8.66
C PHE A 142 -6.22 11.13 8.21
N ILE A 143 -7.10 11.24 7.20
CA ILE A 143 -7.80 10.09 6.63
C ILE A 143 -6.80 9.13 5.95
N GLY A 144 -5.75 9.65 5.31
CA GLY A 144 -4.67 8.85 4.74
C GLY A 144 -3.93 8.02 5.80
N GLY A 145 -3.77 8.56 7.01
CA GLY A 145 -3.23 7.82 8.15
C GLY A 145 -4.15 6.68 8.61
N ILE A 146 -5.45 6.94 8.71
CA ILE A 146 -6.46 5.91 8.98
C ILE A 146 -6.42 4.82 7.90
N ARG A 147 -6.44 5.23 6.62
CA ARG A 147 -6.40 4.32 5.48
C ARG A 147 -5.24 3.33 5.59
N TRP A 148 -4.01 3.82 5.72
CA TRP A 148 -2.85 2.94 5.70
C TRP A 148 -2.73 2.06 6.94
N THR A 149 -3.18 2.54 8.09
CA THR A 149 -3.23 1.70 9.31
C THR A 149 -4.31 0.63 9.22
N LEU A 150 -5.49 0.94 8.68
CA LEU A 150 -6.52 -0.05 8.38
C LEU A 150 -6.06 -1.06 7.31
N THR A 151 -5.37 -0.61 6.26
CA THR A 151 -4.75 -1.51 5.26
C THR A 151 -3.74 -2.44 5.92
N GLN A 152 -2.89 -1.93 6.81
CA GLN A 152 -1.96 -2.79 7.56
C GLN A 152 -2.72 -3.84 8.39
N MET A 153 -3.77 -3.45 9.10
CA MET A 153 -4.61 -4.39 9.85
C MET A 153 -5.25 -5.45 8.95
N LEU A 154 -5.69 -5.05 7.76
CA LEU A 154 -6.34 -5.94 6.79
C LEU A 154 -5.36 -6.97 6.21
N LEU A 155 -4.13 -6.56 5.91
CA LEU A 155 -3.09 -7.40 5.32
C LEU A 155 -2.42 -8.33 6.35
N GLN A 156 -2.25 -7.87 7.59
CA GLN A 156 -1.48 -8.60 8.61
C GLN A 156 -2.33 -9.52 9.47
N LYS A 157 -3.66 -9.33 9.54
CA LYS A 157 -4.54 -10.25 10.27
C LYS A 157 -4.88 -11.46 9.41
N ALA A 158 -4.46 -12.64 9.88
CA ALA A 158 -4.67 -13.90 9.18
C ALA A 158 -6.13 -14.34 9.07
N GLU A 159 -7.01 -13.84 9.95
CA GLU A 159 -8.42 -14.24 10.07
C GLU A 159 -9.23 -14.10 8.76
N LEU A 160 -8.81 -13.21 7.85
CA LEU A 160 -9.55 -12.91 6.62
C LEU A 160 -9.00 -13.61 5.38
N GLY A 161 -7.85 -14.30 5.48
CA GLY A 161 -7.16 -14.87 4.31
C GLY A 161 -6.64 -13.84 3.30
N LEU A 162 -6.78 -12.53 3.57
CA LEU A 162 -6.40 -11.41 2.69
C LEU A 162 -4.92 -11.04 2.77
N GLN A 163 -4.07 -11.94 3.26
CA GLN A 163 -2.63 -11.69 3.39
C GLN A 163 -1.94 -11.47 2.03
N ASN A 164 -2.54 -11.99 0.96
CA ASN A 164 -2.09 -11.75 -0.40
C ASN A 164 -2.49 -10.33 -0.87
N PRO A 165 -1.53 -9.47 -1.23
CA PRO A 165 -1.80 -8.13 -1.76
C PRO A 165 -2.80 -8.11 -2.91
N ILE A 166 -2.72 -9.08 -3.83
CA ILE A 166 -3.58 -9.13 -5.02
C ILE A 166 -5.04 -9.39 -4.63
N ASP A 167 -5.28 -10.28 -3.67
CA ASP A 167 -6.63 -10.55 -3.15
C ASP A 167 -7.20 -9.30 -2.47
N THR A 168 -6.40 -8.62 -1.65
CA THR A 168 -6.85 -7.38 -1.01
C THR A 168 -7.19 -6.28 -2.02
N MET A 169 -6.33 -6.07 -3.03
CA MET A 169 -6.57 -5.07 -4.07
C MET A 169 -7.87 -5.36 -4.82
N PHE A 170 -8.10 -6.62 -5.22
CA PHE A 170 -9.36 -7.02 -5.86
C PHE A 170 -10.58 -6.70 -5.00
N HIS A 171 -10.49 -6.95 -3.69
CA HIS A 171 -11.62 -6.77 -2.78
C HIS A 171 -11.87 -5.31 -2.38
N LEU A 172 -10.84 -4.47 -2.32
CA LEU A 172 -10.99 -3.04 -2.03
C LEU A 172 -11.56 -2.25 -3.19
N GLN A 173 -11.18 -2.61 -4.42
CA GLN A 173 -11.42 -1.77 -5.59
C GLN A 173 -12.88 -1.44 -5.91
N PRO A 174 -13.83 -2.39 -5.84
CA PRO A 174 -15.24 -2.10 -6.08
C PRO A 174 -15.80 -1.10 -5.06
N LEU A 175 -15.46 -1.26 -3.78
CA LEU A 175 -15.92 -0.36 -2.73
C LEU A 175 -15.28 1.02 -2.84
N MET A 176 -14.00 1.09 -3.23
CA MET A 176 -13.33 2.37 -3.50
C MET A 176 -13.97 3.10 -4.68
N PHE A 177 -14.30 2.37 -5.75
CA PHE A 177 -15.00 2.93 -6.90
C PHE A 177 -16.39 3.46 -6.51
N LEU A 178 -17.16 2.68 -5.77
CA LEU A 178 -18.48 3.09 -5.27
C LEU A 178 -18.41 4.26 -4.29
N GLY A 179 -17.39 4.31 -3.42
CA GLY A 179 -17.19 5.41 -2.48
C GLY A 179 -16.77 6.71 -3.17
N LEU A 180 -16.00 6.62 -4.27
CA LEU A 180 -15.53 7.78 -5.03
C LEU A 180 -16.58 8.28 -6.03
N PHE A 181 -17.46 7.42 -6.52
CA PHE A 181 -18.46 7.74 -7.55
C PHE A 181 -19.34 8.95 -7.22
N PRO A 182 -19.89 9.13 -5.99
CA PRO A 182 -20.69 10.30 -5.66
C PRO A 182 -19.91 11.61 -5.78
N LEU A 183 -18.63 11.62 -5.36
CA LEU A 183 -17.78 12.80 -5.50
C LEU A 183 -17.52 13.11 -6.97
N PHE A 184 -17.20 12.08 -7.76
CA PHE A 184 -17.06 12.24 -9.21
C PHE A 184 -18.34 12.80 -9.85
N ALA A 185 -19.51 12.24 -9.53
CA ALA A 185 -20.79 12.65 -10.11
C ALA A 185 -21.13 14.11 -9.81
N VAL A 186 -20.86 14.57 -8.58
CA VAL A 186 -21.14 15.95 -8.14
C VAL A 186 -20.16 16.96 -8.74
N PHE A 187 -18.85 16.66 -8.74
CA PHE A 187 -17.83 17.64 -9.12
C PHE A 187 -17.48 17.62 -10.61
N GLU A 188 -17.37 16.42 -11.20
CA GLU A 188 -16.83 16.25 -12.56
C GLU A 188 -17.86 15.68 -13.56
N GLY A 189 -18.91 15.00 -13.08
CA GLY A 189 -19.85 14.24 -13.91
C GLY A 189 -20.49 15.07 -15.03
N LEU A 190 -21.08 16.22 -14.69
CA LEU A 190 -21.72 17.11 -15.67
C LEU A 190 -20.73 17.66 -16.70
N HIS A 191 -19.58 18.15 -16.23
CA HIS A 191 -18.54 18.72 -17.09
C HIS A 191 -17.95 17.67 -18.04
N LEU A 192 -17.81 16.41 -17.58
CA LEU A 192 -17.35 15.31 -18.40
C LEU A 192 -18.37 14.93 -19.48
N SER A 193 -19.66 14.84 -19.14
CA SER A 193 -20.73 14.53 -20.11
C SER A 193 -20.84 15.56 -21.22
N THR A 194 -20.52 16.82 -20.93
CA THR A 194 -20.46 17.90 -21.93
C THR A 194 -19.13 17.99 -22.69
N SER A 195 -18.13 17.18 -22.33
CA SER A 195 -16.78 17.29 -22.89
C SER A 195 -16.66 16.65 -24.28
N GLU A 196 -16.15 17.44 -25.23
CA GLU A 196 -15.87 17.00 -26.61
C GLU A 196 -14.69 16.02 -26.72
N LYS A 197 -13.87 15.93 -25.67
CA LYS A 197 -12.68 15.06 -25.67
C LYS A 197 -12.99 13.58 -25.44
N ILE A 198 -14.14 13.26 -24.80
CA ILE A 198 -14.49 11.88 -24.42
C ILE A 198 -15.92 11.48 -24.76
N PHE A 199 -16.91 12.37 -24.68
CA PHE A 199 -18.31 12.00 -24.95
C PHE A 199 -18.85 12.59 -26.27
N ARG A 200 -18.31 13.73 -26.70
CA ARG A 200 -18.66 14.42 -27.97
C ARG A 200 -17.52 14.37 -28.99
N PHE A 201 -16.87 13.21 -29.12
CA PHE A 201 -15.66 13.06 -29.93
C PHE A 201 -15.95 13.12 -31.43
N GLN A 202 -15.22 13.99 -32.13
CA GLN A 202 -15.19 14.06 -33.59
C GLN A 202 -13.97 13.34 -34.20
N ASP A 203 -12.95 13.04 -33.39
CA ASP A 203 -11.70 12.40 -33.81
C ASP A 203 -11.44 11.12 -33.00
N THR A 204 -11.60 9.97 -33.64
CA THR A 204 -11.38 8.64 -33.07
C THR A 204 -9.91 8.39 -32.68
N GLY A 205 -8.96 9.04 -33.36
CA GLY A 205 -7.53 8.90 -33.09
C GLY A 205 -7.13 9.54 -31.76
N LEU A 206 -7.68 10.72 -31.46
CA LEU A 206 -7.47 11.40 -30.18
C LEU A 206 -8.07 10.59 -29.02
N LEU A 207 -9.29 10.04 -29.19
CA LEU A 207 -9.95 9.21 -28.18
C LEU A 207 -9.12 7.98 -27.83
N LEU A 208 -8.66 7.23 -28.84
CA LEU A 208 -7.82 6.04 -28.63
C LEU A 208 -6.51 6.38 -27.92
N ARG A 209 -5.91 7.52 -28.25
CA ARG A 209 -4.65 7.97 -27.61
C ARG A 209 -4.85 8.31 -26.14
N VAL A 210 -5.92 9.04 -25.80
CA VAL A 210 -6.26 9.39 -24.41
C VAL A 210 -6.59 8.13 -23.61
N LEU A 211 -7.45 7.26 -24.15
CA LEU A 211 -7.84 6.02 -23.47
C LEU A 211 -6.66 5.05 -23.32
N GLY A 212 -5.79 4.96 -24.32
CA GLY A 212 -4.57 4.17 -24.26
C GLY A 212 -3.58 4.68 -23.20
N SER A 213 -3.39 6.01 -23.12
CA SER A 213 -2.56 6.61 -22.07
C SER A 213 -3.14 6.36 -20.67
N LEU A 214 -4.46 6.42 -20.53
CA LEU A 214 -5.17 6.13 -19.29
C LEU A 214 -5.06 4.67 -18.86
N PHE A 215 -5.19 3.76 -19.82
CA PHE A 215 -5.01 2.34 -19.58
C PHE A 215 -3.58 2.02 -19.14
N LEU A 216 -2.58 2.60 -19.82
CA LEU A 216 -1.17 2.46 -19.44
C LEU A 216 -0.91 3.05 -18.04
N GLY A 217 -1.47 4.21 -17.73
CA GLY A 217 -1.46 4.80 -16.39
C GLY A 217 -2.07 3.88 -15.33
N GLY A 218 -3.18 3.22 -15.66
CA GLY A 218 -3.83 2.23 -14.82
C GLY A 218 -2.98 0.98 -14.56
N ILE A 219 -2.22 0.50 -15.57
CA ILE A 219 -1.27 -0.61 -15.40
C ILE A 219 -0.14 -0.20 -14.45
N LEU A 220 0.43 0.99 -14.63
CA LEU A 220 1.47 1.52 -13.74
C LEU A 220 0.92 1.70 -12.31
N ALA A 221 -0.31 2.17 -12.17
CA ALA A 221 -0.99 2.28 -10.88
C ALA A 221 -1.22 0.91 -10.22
N PHE A 222 -1.54 -0.12 -10.99
CA PHE A 222 -1.62 -1.50 -10.49
C PHE A 222 -0.26 -1.98 -9.96
N GLY A 223 0.83 -1.80 -10.72
CA GLY A 223 2.17 -2.19 -10.28
C GLY A 223 2.64 -1.45 -9.03
N LEU A 224 2.38 -0.15 -8.96
CA LEU A 224 2.67 0.67 -7.77
C LEU A 224 1.84 0.20 -6.58
N GLY A 225 0.51 0.08 -6.73
CA GLY A 225 -0.38 -0.37 -5.66
C GLY A 225 -0.03 -1.76 -5.15
N PHE A 226 0.29 -2.69 -6.05
CA PHE A 226 0.79 -4.02 -5.68
C PHE A 226 2.07 -3.94 -4.83
N SER A 227 3.03 -3.10 -5.25
CA SER A 227 4.29 -2.92 -4.52
C SER A 227 4.08 -2.31 -3.13
N GLU A 228 3.18 -1.32 -3.01
CA GLU A 228 2.85 -0.68 -1.73
C GLU A 228 2.16 -1.66 -0.77
N PHE A 229 1.17 -2.40 -1.26
CA PHE A 229 0.47 -3.42 -0.47
C PHE A 229 1.41 -4.57 -0.09
N LEU A 230 2.31 -4.99 -0.99
CA LEU A 230 3.34 -5.98 -0.69
C LEU A 230 4.32 -5.47 0.38
N LEU A 231 4.72 -4.21 0.31
CA LEU A 231 5.58 -3.62 1.33
C LEU A 231 4.89 -3.62 2.70
N VAL A 232 3.62 -3.22 2.77
CA VAL A 232 2.83 -3.22 4.02
C VAL A 232 2.62 -4.63 4.55
N SER A 233 2.34 -5.61 3.70
CA SER A 233 2.13 -7.00 4.15
C SER A 233 3.38 -7.61 4.77
N ARG A 234 4.57 -7.20 4.30
CA ARG A 234 5.86 -7.68 4.81
C ARG A 234 6.48 -6.80 5.89
N THR A 235 6.02 -5.57 6.07
CA THR A 235 6.62 -4.59 7.00
C THR A 235 5.57 -3.89 7.86
N SER A 236 5.38 -2.58 7.70
CA SER A 236 4.35 -1.79 8.39
C SER A 236 3.94 -0.59 7.54
N SER A 237 2.78 -0.02 7.85
CA SER A 237 2.30 1.23 7.24
C SER A 237 3.27 2.40 7.47
N LEU A 238 3.95 2.41 8.63
CA LEU A 238 4.99 3.39 8.92
C LEU A 238 6.18 3.23 7.97
N THR A 239 6.66 2.00 7.74
CA THR A 239 7.74 1.72 6.78
C THR A 239 7.36 2.20 5.38
N LEU A 240 6.12 1.94 4.94
CA LEU A 240 5.61 2.44 3.66
C LEU A 240 5.65 3.97 3.60
N SER A 241 5.19 4.67 4.64
CA SER A 241 5.16 6.13 4.63
C SER A 241 6.55 6.75 4.51
N ILE A 242 7.56 6.14 5.15
CA ILE A 242 8.96 6.57 5.06
C ILE A 242 9.52 6.34 3.64
N ALA A 243 9.22 5.18 3.04
CA ALA A 243 9.57 4.89 1.65
C ALA A 243 8.86 5.85 0.67
N GLY A 244 7.61 6.22 0.96
CA GLY A 244 6.84 7.21 0.21
C GLY A 244 7.51 8.58 0.23
N ILE A 245 7.95 9.05 1.39
CA ILE A 245 8.64 10.34 1.52
C ILE A 245 9.98 10.33 0.79
N PHE A 246 10.73 9.22 0.87
CA PHE A 246 11.95 9.06 0.07
C PHE A 246 11.65 9.16 -1.44
N LYS A 247 10.62 8.48 -1.93
CA LYS A 247 10.15 8.55 -3.32
C LYS A 247 9.75 9.97 -3.71
N GLU A 248 9.00 10.68 -2.87
CA GLU A 248 8.58 12.07 -3.10
C GLU A 248 9.77 13.00 -3.25
N VAL A 249 10.73 12.89 -2.33
CA VAL A 249 11.98 13.67 -2.36
C VAL A 249 12.78 13.40 -3.64
N CYS A 250 12.96 12.14 -4.04
CA CYS A 250 13.62 11.80 -5.31
C CYS A 250 12.88 12.39 -6.52
N THR A 251 11.55 12.35 -6.50
CA THR A 251 10.71 12.91 -7.57
C THR A 251 10.87 14.42 -7.67
N LEU A 252 10.88 15.13 -6.54
CA LEU A 252 11.08 16.58 -6.50
C LEU A 252 12.47 16.99 -6.98
N LEU A 253 13.52 16.26 -6.58
CA LEU A 253 14.89 16.52 -7.04
C LEU A 253 15.03 16.30 -8.55
N LEU A 254 14.47 15.20 -9.05
CA LEU A 254 14.48 14.90 -10.49
C LEU A 254 13.71 15.97 -11.27
N ALA A 255 12.54 16.38 -10.78
CA ALA A 255 11.75 17.45 -11.39
C ALA A 255 12.54 18.76 -11.44
N ALA A 256 13.13 19.19 -10.32
CA ALA A 256 13.93 20.42 -10.27
C ALA A 256 15.12 20.37 -11.25
N HIS A 257 15.81 19.23 -11.34
CA HIS A 257 16.93 19.07 -12.27
C HIS A 257 16.50 19.12 -13.74
N LEU A 258 15.36 18.49 -14.09
CA LEU A 258 14.82 18.49 -15.45
C LEU A 258 14.21 19.82 -15.87
N LEU A 259 13.62 20.56 -14.93
CA LEU A 259 13.00 21.87 -15.15
C LEU A 259 14.02 23.02 -15.11
N GLY A 260 15.24 22.76 -14.63
CA GLY A 260 16.27 23.79 -14.46
C GLY A 260 15.97 24.75 -13.30
N ASP A 261 15.15 24.32 -12.34
CA ASP A 261 14.79 25.14 -11.18
C ASP A 261 15.96 25.27 -10.21
N GLN A 262 16.16 26.49 -9.70
CA GLN A 262 17.21 26.80 -8.73
C GLN A 262 16.83 26.24 -7.34
N ILE A 263 17.49 25.14 -6.94
CA ILE A 263 17.32 24.54 -5.61
C ILE A 263 18.01 25.42 -4.57
N SER A 264 17.25 25.99 -3.62
CA SER A 264 17.82 26.84 -2.57
C SER A 264 18.60 26.06 -1.52
N LEU A 265 19.46 26.73 -0.74
CA LEU A 265 20.15 26.11 0.41
C LEU A 265 19.18 25.49 1.42
N LEU A 266 18.00 26.11 1.60
CA LEU A 266 16.98 25.60 2.51
C LEU A 266 16.42 24.24 2.05
N ASN A 267 16.27 24.07 0.73
CA ASN A 267 15.88 22.80 0.13
C ASN A 267 16.95 21.72 0.38
N TRP A 268 18.23 22.05 0.19
CA TRP A 268 19.32 21.11 0.45
C TRP A 268 19.41 20.66 1.91
N LEU A 269 19.24 21.59 2.84
CA LEU A 269 19.22 21.26 4.26
C LEU A 269 17.97 20.45 4.64
N GLY A 270 16.80 20.77 4.07
CA GLY A 270 15.57 19.98 4.27
C GLY A 270 15.73 18.55 3.75
N PHE A 271 16.37 18.39 2.58
CA PHE A 271 16.74 17.09 2.03
C PHE A 271 17.65 16.29 2.95
N ALA A 272 18.71 16.92 3.46
CA ALA A 272 19.64 16.27 4.39
C ALA A 272 18.95 15.82 5.69
N LEU A 273 17.99 16.62 6.19
CA LEU A 273 17.22 16.29 7.39
C LEU A 273 16.25 15.13 7.15
N CYS A 274 15.59 15.06 6.01
CA CYS A 274 14.79 13.89 5.61
C CYS A 274 15.65 12.63 5.53
N LEU A 275 16.82 12.73 4.88
CA LEU A 275 17.73 11.60 4.70
C LEU A 275 18.28 11.08 6.03
N SER A 276 18.57 11.97 6.99
CA SER A 276 19.02 11.57 8.32
C SER A 276 17.91 10.85 9.11
N GLY A 277 16.67 11.32 9.04
CA GLY A 277 15.52 10.65 9.65
C GLY A 277 15.27 9.25 9.07
N ILE A 278 15.33 9.10 7.75
CA ILE A 278 15.23 7.81 7.06
C ILE A 278 16.38 6.88 7.48
N SER A 279 17.61 7.38 7.47
CA SER A 279 18.79 6.61 7.86
C SER A 279 18.70 6.11 9.30
N LEU A 280 18.25 6.98 10.22
CA LEU A 280 18.01 6.63 11.61
C LEU A 280 16.92 5.56 11.74
N HIS A 281 15.82 5.67 10.99
CA HIS A 281 14.77 4.63 10.99
C HIS A 281 15.32 3.27 10.56
N VAL A 282 16.06 3.23 9.46
CA VAL A 282 16.66 2.01 8.92
C VAL A 282 17.64 1.42 9.93
N ALA A 283 18.50 2.25 10.53
CA ALA A 283 19.45 1.82 11.55
C ALA A 283 18.74 1.24 12.79
N LEU A 284 17.72 1.92 13.31
CA LEU A 284 16.92 1.44 14.43
C LEU A 284 16.27 0.10 14.11
N LYS A 285 15.66 -0.04 12.93
CA LYS A 285 15.02 -1.28 12.51
C LYS A 285 16.03 -2.44 12.38
N ALA A 286 17.21 -2.16 11.82
CA ALA A 286 18.29 -3.13 11.72
C ALA A 286 18.83 -3.57 13.10
N LEU A 287 18.97 -2.63 14.04
CA LEU A 287 19.41 -2.93 15.41
C LEU A 287 18.39 -3.80 16.16
N HIS A 288 17.09 -3.51 16.04
CA HIS A 288 16.05 -4.34 16.65
C HIS A 288 16.02 -5.75 16.04
N SER A 289 16.16 -5.88 14.72
CA SER A 289 16.23 -7.18 14.06
C SER A 289 17.47 -8.00 14.49
N ARG A 290 18.56 -7.36 14.90
CA ARG A 290 19.75 -8.02 15.44
C ARG A 290 19.62 -8.37 16.92
N GLY A 291 18.92 -7.55 17.71
CA GLY A 291 18.64 -7.81 19.13
C GLY A 291 17.75 -9.02 19.37
N ASP A 292 16.82 -9.29 18.45
CA ASP A 292 15.97 -10.51 18.44
C ASP A 292 16.68 -11.75 17.84
N GLY A 293 17.94 -11.57 17.43
CA GLY A 293 18.83 -12.55 16.80
C GLY A 293 19.99 -13.02 17.67
N GLY A 294 19.87 -12.97 19.01
CA GLY A 294 20.70 -13.83 19.87
C GLY A 294 20.55 -15.29 19.41
N PRO A 295 21.59 -16.14 19.50
CA PRO A 295 21.51 -17.49 18.95
C PRO A 295 20.30 -18.17 19.56
N LYS A 296 19.25 -18.37 18.73
CA LYS A 296 18.24 -19.38 19.01
C LYS A 296 19.03 -20.66 19.05
N ALA A 297 19.43 -21.07 20.25
CA ALA A 297 19.82 -22.44 20.52
C ALA A 297 18.80 -23.28 19.78
N LEU A 298 19.30 -24.08 18.84
CA LEU A 298 18.57 -25.03 18.04
C LEU A 298 17.68 -25.83 18.99
N LYS A 299 16.47 -25.35 19.23
CA LYS A 299 15.53 -25.92 20.18
C LYS A 299 14.91 -27.08 19.44
N GLY A 300 15.56 -28.23 19.58
CA GLY A 300 15.05 -29.57 19.31
C GLY A 300 14.25 -29.71 18.02
N LEU A 301 14.88 -30.24 16.98
CA LEU A 301 14.21 -31.23 16.16
C LEU A 301 13.85 -32.40 17.10
N GLY A 302 12.66 -32.37 17.71
CA GLY A 302 12.24 -33.36 18.69
C GLY A 302 10.87 -33.03 19.24
N SER A 303 9.93 -33.97 19.06
CA SER A 303 8.49 -33.94 19.41
C SER A 303 7.54 -33.26 18.40
N SER A 304 7.52 -33.79 17.17
CA SER A 304 6.23 -33.94 16.50
C SER A 304 5.54 -35.18 17.09
N PRO A 305 4.33 -35.08 17.67
CA PRO A 305 3.59 -36.25 18.17
C PRO A 305 3.31 -37.27 17.05
N ASP A 306 3.35 -36.85 15.79
CA ASP A 306 3.18 -37.73 14.62
C ASP A 306 4.43 -38.59 14.34
N LEU A 307 5.63 -38.11 14.68
CA LEU A 307 6.87 -38.87 14.47
C LEU A 307 7.08 -39.91 15.57
N GLU A 308 6.64 -39.60 16.79
CA GLU A 308 6.64 -40.57 17.90
C GLU A 308 5.60 -41.68 17.67
N LEU A 309 4.45 -41.35 17.07
CA LEU A 309 3.45 -42.32 16.63
C LEU A 309 3.96 -43.24 15.50
N LEU A 310 4.72 -42.69 14.55
CA LEU A 310 5.32 -43.47 13.45
C LEU A 310 6.49 -44.36 13.91
N LEU A 311 7.31 -43.90 14.86
CA LEU A 311 8.36 -44.74 15.45
C LEU A 311 7.76 -45.84 16.33
N ARG A 312 6.66 -45.56 17.04
CA ARG A 312 5.95 -46.54 17.87
C ARG A 312 5.16 -47.55 17.04
N SER A 313 4.72 -47.20 15.82
CA SER A 313 4.16 -48.18 14.87
C SER A 313 5.25 -49.04 14.25
N SER A 314 6.43 -48.47 13.92
CA SER A 314 7.53 -49.22 13.31
C SER A 314 8.19 -50.21 14.28
N GLN A 315 8.32 -49.87 15.57
CA GLN A 315 8.82 -50.82 16.59
C GLN A 315 7.83 -51.94 16.93
N ARG A 316 6.52 -51.74 16.65
CA ARG A 316 5.50 -52.76 16.92
C ARG A 316 5.46 -53.82 15.81
N GLU A 317 5.82 -53.46 14.58
CA GLU A 317 5.94 -54.41 13.47
C GLU A 317 7.25 -55.22 13.50
N GLU A 318 8.32 -54.73 14.14
CA GLU A 318 9.56 -55.51 14.33
C GLU A 318 9.45 -56.52 15.49
N GLY A 319 8.70 -56.21 16.55
CA GLY A 319 8.50 -57.12 17.69
C GLY A 319 7.59 -58.31 17.40
N ASP A 320 6.57 -58.15 16.56
CA ASP A 320 5.65 -59.25 16.19
C ASP A 320 6.29 -60.25 15.21
N ASN A 321 7.31 -59.82 14.43
CA ASN A 321 8.02 -60.69 13.49
C ASN A 321 9.06 -61.61 14.18
N GLU A 322 9.66 -61.19 15.31
CA GLU A 322 10.58 -62.04 16.07
C GLU A 322 9.85 -63.12 16.89
N GLU A 323 8.59 -62.89 17.30
CA GLU A 323 7.77 -63.90 17.97
C GLU A 323 7.22 -64.96 17.00
N GLU A 324 6.88 -64.60 15.75
CA GLU A 324 6.48 -65.58 14.72
C GLU A 324 7.65 -66.48 14.28
N GLU A 325 8.89 -65.97 14.21
CA GLU A 325 10.05 -66.77 13.82
C GLU A 325 10.50 -67.78 14.91
N TYR A 326 10.23 -67.48 16.20
CA TYR A 326 10.45 -68.41 17.30
C TYR A 326 9.41 -69.54 17.38
N PHE A 327 8.15 -69.28 17.00
CA PHE A 327 7.09 -70.31 16.99
C PHE A 327 7.18 -71.27 15.81
N VAL A 328 7.76 -70.86 14.68
CA VAL A 328 7.97 -71.74 13.52
C VAL A 328 9.13 -72.72 13.75
N ALA A 329 10.15 -72.35 14.53
CA ALA A 329 11.29 -73.22 14.84
C ALA A 329 10.96 -74.37 15.83
N GLN A 330 9.91 -74.24 16.66
CA GLN A 330 9.47 -75.29 17.58
C GLN A 330 8.43 -76.26 17.00
N GLY A 331 7.94 -76.04 15.77
CA GLY A 331 6.93 -76.88 15.11
C GLY A 331 7.46 -78.01 14.22
N GLN A 332 8.77 -78.26 14.19
CA GLN A 332 9.40 -79.28 13.32
C GLN A 332 10.18 -80.38 14.08
N GLN A 333 9.75 -80.77 15.27
CA GLN A 333 10.12 -82.05 15.88
C GLN A 333 8.88 -82.91 16.18
#